data_AF-A0A4R5NRG4-F1
#
_entry.id   AF-A0A4R5NRG4-F1
#
_cell.length_a   1.000
_cell.length_b   1.000
_cell.length_c   1.000
_cell.angle_alpha   90.00
_cell.angle_beta   90.00
_cell.angle_gamma   90.00
#
_symmetry.space_group_name_H-M   'P 1'
#
loop_
_entity.id
_entity.type
_entity.pdbx_description
1 polymer ?
#
loop_
_entity_poly.entity_id
_entity_poly.type
_entity_poly.pdbx_seq_one_letter_code
_entity_poly.pdbx_strand_id
1 'polypeptide(L)' 'MTGWPDYYPRFGYQKASDYGIKSPTPVPDDVFMAKPLVDGGLDGVHGMVQYSKAFNM' A
#
# COMPACT_ATOMS: atom_id res chain seq x y z
N MET A 1 13.78 -5.09 -5.58
CA MET A 1 13.16 -6.03 -4.62
C MET A 1 11.74 -5.56 -4.42
N THR A 2 10.82 -6.20 -5.12
CA THR A 2 9.43 -5.74 -5.18
C THR A 2 8.59 -6.67 -4.32
N GLY A 3 7.51 -6.16 -3.69
CA GLY A 3 6.56 -6.98 -2.94
C GLY A 3 6.03 -8.13 -3.80
N TRP A 4 5.61 -9.23 -3.18
CA TRP A 4 5.09 -10.41 -3.87
C TRP A 4 3.56 -10.28 -4.07
N PRO A 5 3.09 -9.95 -5.28
CA PRO A 5 1.67 -9.67 -5.54
C PRO A 5 0.76 -10.85 -5.19
N ASP A 6 1.23 -12.08 -5.37
CA ASP A 6 0.42 -13.28 -5.14
C ASP A 6 0.42 -13.74 -3.68
N TYR A 7 1.28 -13.16 -2.84
CA TYR A 7 1.43 -13.57 -1.44
C TYR A 7 0.52 -12.78 -0.51
N TYR A 8 0.53 -11.45 -0.60
CA TYR A 8 -0.20 -10.57 0.31
C TYR A 8 -1.73 -10.63 0.23
N PRO A 9 -2.38 -10.83 -0.93
CA PRO A 9 -3.83 -10.97 -1.03
C PRO A 9 -4.40 -12.11 -0.18
N ARG A 10 -3.61 -13.16 0.06
CA ARG A 10 -4.00 -14.32 0.89
C ARG A 10 -4.31 -13.92 2.34
N PHE A 11 -3.83 -12.76 2.78
CA PHE A 11 -4.02 -12.25 4.13
C PHE A 11 -4.97 -11.05 4.18
N GLY A 12 -5.73 -10.79 3.11
CA GLY A 12 -6.69 -9.69 3.02
C GLY A 12 -6.06 -8.34 2.72
N TYR A 13 -4.86 -8.32 2.12
CA TYR A 13 -4.33 -7.10 1.51
C TYR A 13 -4.98 -6.87 0.14
N GLN A 14 -5.23 -5.61 -0.18
CA GLN A 14 -5.72 -5.17 -1.48
C GLN A 14 -4.76 -4.13 -2.05
N LYS A 15 -4.96 -3.72 -3.30
CA LYS A 15 -4.09 -2.71 -3.91
C LYS A 15 -4.27 -1.40 -3.15
N ALA A 16 -3.17 -0.72 -2.84
CA ALA A 16 -3.26 0.55 -2.12
C ALA A 16 -4.03 1.61 -2.93
N SER A 17 -3.99 1.51 -4.26
CA SER A 17 -4.75 2.34 -5.19
C SER A 17 -6.26 2.22 -5.04
N ASP A 18 -6.78 1.07 -4.61
CA ASP A 18 -8.22 0.88 -4.31
C ASP A 18 -8.67 1.82 -3.18
N TYR A 19 -7.75 2.25 -2.33
CA TYR A 19 -7.95 3.23 -1.26
C TYR A 19 -7.51 4.65 -1.63
N GLY A 20 -7.07 4.90 -2.88
CA GLY A 20 -6.51 6.19 -3.27
C GLY A 20 -5.13 6.49 -2.69
N ILE A 21 -4.43 5.46 -2.18
CA ILE A 21 -3.08 5.55 -1.61
C ILE A 21 -2.05 5.23 -2.70
N LYS A 22 -1.04 6.09 -2.85
CA LYS A 22 -0.01 6.01 -3.89
C LYS A 22 1.36 5.73 -3.31
N SER A 23 2.14 4.92 -4.03
CA SER A 23 3.56 4.73 -3.75
C SER A 23 4.33 6.02 -4.06
N PRO A 24 5.36 6.37 -3.26
CA PRO A 24 6.27 7.47 -3.57
C PRO A 24 7.21 7.18 -4.75
N THR A 25 7.34 5.91 -5.15
CA THR A 25 8.16 5.47 -6.29
C THR A 25 7.29 4.84 -7.38
N PRO A 26 7.70 4.91 -8.66
CA PRO A 26 6.96 4.30 -9.76
C PRO A 26 7.08 2.78 -9.69
N VAL A 27 6.11 2.15 -9.02
CA VAL A 27 5.98 0.70 -8.92
C VAL A 27 4.66 0.26 -9.56
N PRO A 28 4.58 -0.98 -10.06
CA PRO A 28 3.32 -1.56 -10.48
C PRO A 28 2.26 -1.52 -9.37
N ASP A 29 0.99 -1.48 -9.77
CA ASP A 29 -0.12 -1.30 -8.83
C ASP A 29 -0.38 -2.55 -7.96
N ASP A 30 -0.08 -3.72 -8.51
CA ASP A 30 -0.25 -5.04 -7.89
C ASP A 30 0.84 -5.39 -6.87
N VAL A 31 1.90 -4.60 -6.77
CA VAL A 31 2.99 -4.81 -5.81
C VAL A 31 2.90 -3.90 -4.60
N PHE A 32 2.08 -2.84 -4.67
CA PHE A 32 1.90 -1.87 -3.61
C PHE A 32 0.54 -2.06 -2.95
N MET A 33 0.55 -2.77 -1.82
CA MET A 33 -0.65 -3.32 -1.20
C MET A 33 -0.92 -2.68 0.17
N ALA A 34 -2.18 -2.54 0.54
CA ALA A 34 -2.64 -2.01 1.83
C ALA A 34 -3.69 -2.93 2.47
N LYS A 35 -3.75 -2.91 3.81
CA LYS A 35 -4.75 -3.62 4.60
C LYS A 35 -5.16 -2.76 5.80
N PRO A 36 -6.44 -2.38 5.95
CA PRO A 36 -6.93 -1.77 7.18
C PRO A 36 -6.71 -2.69 8.38
N LEU A 37 -6.22 -2.14 9.49
CA LEU A 37 -6.05 -2.91 10.74
C LEU A 37 -7.33 -2.94 11.60
N VAL A 38 -8.24 -2.01 11.33
CA VAL A 38 -9.56 -1.87 11.95
C VAL A 38 -10.58 -1.53 10.88
N ASP A 39 -11.84 -1.84 11.14
CA ASP A 39 -12.95 -1.50 10.24
C ASP A 39 -12.99 0.03 10.00
N GLY A 40 -13.07 0.42 8.73
CA GLY A 40 -13.02 1.84 8.32
C GLY A 40 -11.68 2.53 8.57
N GLY A 41 -10.62 1.81 8.92
CA GLY A 41 -9.32 2.42 9.25
C GLY A 41 -8.62 3.18 8.11
N LEU A 42 -9.09 3.00 6.87
CA LEU A 42 -8.63 3.74 5.69
C LEU A 42 -9.71 4.68 5.12
N ASP A 43 -10.85 4.83 5.78
CA ASP A 43 -11.93 5.69 5.29
C ASP A 43 -11.48 7.14 5.25
N GLY A 44 -11.58 7.76 4.07
CA GLY A 44 -11.11 9.12 3.82
C GLY A 44 -9.59 9.28 3.73
N VAL A 45 -8.80 8.22 3.90
CA VAL A 45 -7.35 8.25 3.77
C VAL A 45 -6.94 8.11 2.31
N HIS A 46 -6.26 9.12 1.77
CA HIS A 46 -5.80 9.13 0.38
C HIS A 46 -4.55 9.99 0.24
N GLY A 47 -3.77 9.79 -0.83
CA GLY A 47 -2.55 10.56 -1.11
C GLY A 47 -1.31 9.68 -1.27
N MET A 48 -0.13 10.27 -1.11
CA MET A 48 1.15 9.57 -1.30
C MET A 48 1.74 9.15 0.04
N VAL A 49 2.17 7.89 0.16
CA VAL A 49 2.86 7.41 1.37
C VAL A 49 4.22 8.08 1.48
N GLN A 50 4.48 8.68 2.65
CA GLN A 50 5.79 9.19 3.00
C GLN A 50 6.46 8.22 3.96
N TYR A 51 7.55 7.60 3.51
CA TYR A 51 8.36 6.76 4.38
C TYR A 51 9.22 7.60 5.32
N SER A 52 9.61 7.01 6.45
CA SER A 52 10.55 7.66 7.37
C SER A 52 11.94 7.73 6.75
N LYS A 53 12.79 8.64 7.25
CA LYS A 53 14.15 8.84 6.71
C LYS A 53 15.00 7.57 6.65
N ALA A 54 14.76 6.61 7.53
CA ALA A 54 15.47 5.32 7.53
C ALA A 54 15.19 4.48 6.27
N PHE A 55 14.11 4.78 5.56
CA PHE A 55 13.68 4.13 4.32
C PHE A 55 13.69 5.09 3.13
N ASN A 56 14.18 6.33 3.31
CA ASN A 56 14.51 7.20 2.19
C ASN A 56 15.81 6.66 1.58
N MET A 57 15.71 6.10 0.38
CA MET A 57 16.85 5.75 -0.47
C MET A 57 17.47 7.01 -1.07
#